data_AF-A0A7Y3DUA1-F1
#
_entry.id   AF-A0A7Y3DUA1-F1
#
_cell.length_a   1.000
_cell.length_b   1.000
_cell.length_c   1.000
_cell.angle_alpha   90.00
_cell.angle_beta   90.00
_cell.angle_gamma   90.00
#
_symmetry.space_group_name_H-M   'P 1'
#
loop_
_entity.id
_entity.type
_entity.pdbx_description
1 polymer ?
#
loop_
_entity_poly.entity_id
_entity_poly.type
_entity_poly.pdbx_seq_one_letter_code
_entity_poly.pdbx_strand_id
1 'polypeptide(L)'
;MVTLKDKLSHLNYTQACRLLGSRGKQLILAGGKLDIDLFEQVRLNSKQFSMKLENATVAITLDSTKRRRLNIRCSDCSAACEHQGAALSLILEEKLSLGLSAPPPERIPIESLSEEALIKQAVDDRNQRAQTEKMRLKSMNPRQLWTDYIITSYASGKSYRIALRGWEFGESYCSCPDFRKNSIGTCKHILYALNKARRKFSKAVRKTPAEITEICVYLHYGRRLQLDLLVPEDLAPEIADYLAPFKGKRIQNIKKLIHGLRRVEGLGVPVTIYPDAEEHINQKLFQERVAETVAGIRKDPKNHPLRKTLLRTELLPYQLDGVAFAVGAGRAVLADDMGLGKTIQGIGVAELLSRHASVSKVLEICPASLKSQWRFEIERFSNRSSSLVLGSAKERSAQYDSESFFTVCNYEQVLRDFLSIERVRWDLIILDEGQRIKNWEA
;
A
#
# COMPACT_ATOMS: atom_id res chain seq x y z
N MET A 1 -12.12 40.68 12.17
CA MET A 1 -11.04 41.28 12.98
C MET A 1 -10.17 40.12 13.47
N VAL A 2 -8.93 39.95 13.00
CA VAL A 2 -8.11 38.76 13.34
C VAL A 2 -7.84 38.70 14.85
N THR A 3 -8.30 37.64 15.52
CA THR A 3 -8.13 37.38 16.95
C THR A 3 -6.82 36.64 17.24
N LEU A 4 -6.41 36.57 18.52
CA LEU A 4 -5.24 35.76 18.91
C LEU A 4 -5.46 34.29 18.51
N LYS A 5 -6.68 33.80 18.73
CA LYS A 5 -7.11 32.46 18.38
C LYS A 5 -6.91 32.16 16.89
N ASP A 6 -7.31 33.08 16.01
CA ASP A 6 -7.12 32.95 14.55
C ASP A 6 -5.64 32.92 14.14
N LYS A 7 -4.78 33.66 14.84
CA LYS A 7 -3.34 33.65 14.55
C LYS A 7 -2.67 32.36 15.02
N LEU A 8 -3.06 31.84 16.18
CA LEU A 8 -2.53 30.60 16.71
C LEU A 8 -3.05 29.37 15.93
N SER A 9 -4.30 29.38 15.46
CA SER A 9 -4.86 28.29 14.64
C SER A 9 -4.06 28.09 13.34
N HIS A 10 -3.69 29.19 12.67
CA HIS A 10 -2.90 29.16 11.45
C HIS A 10 -1.38 29.07 11.66
N LEU A 11 -0.90 29.08 12.90
CA LEU A 11 0.52 28.99 13.21
C LEU A 11 1.07 27.62 12.78
N ASN A 12 2.08 27.60 11.91
CA ASN A 12 2.78 26.37 11.53
C ASN A 12 4.20 26.30 12.13
N TYR A 13 4.82 25.13 12.08
CA TYR A 13 6.15 24.88 12.65
C TYR A 13 7.21 25.88 12.15
N THR A 14 7.23 26.17 10.84
CA THR A 14 8.20 27.12 10.26
C THR A 14 7.99 28.55 10.79
N GLN A 15 6.74 28.96 10.98
CA GLN A 15 6.41 30.26 11.57
C GLN A 15 6.77 30.31 13.05
N ALA A 16 6.50 29.25 13.80
CA ALA A 16 6.88 29.12 15.21
C ALA A 16 8.41 29.23 15.41
N CYS A 17 9.19 28.51 14.59
CA CYS A 17 10.65 28.62 14.60
C CYS A 17 11.12 30.07 14.36
N ARG A 18 10.49 30.81 13.44
CA ARG A 18 10.84 32.21 13.16
C ARG A 18 10.56 33.15 14.34
N LEU A 19 9.56 32.85 15.18
CA LEU A 19 9.28 33.65 16.38
C LEU A 19 10.40 33.58 17.42
N LEU A 20 11.15 32.47 17.46
CA LEU A 20 12.25 32.25 18.39
C LEU A 20 13.64 32.51 17.77
N GLY A 21 13.70 33.02 16.54
CA GLY A 21 14.95 33.34 15.86
C GLY A 21 15.77 32.11 15.43
N SER A 22 17.10 32.26 15.35
CA SER A 22 18.02 31.27 14.77
C SER A 22 18.03 29.93 15.51
N ARG A 23 17.76 29.92 16.82
CA ARG A 23 17.70 28.73 17.66
C ARG A 23 16.31 28.10 17.78
N GLY A 24 15.30 28.63 17.08
CA GLY A 24 13.91 28.23 17.30
C GLY A 24 13.62 26.74 17.13
N LYS A 25 14.28 26.07 16.18
CA LYS A 25 14.14 24.62 15.98
C LYS A 25 14.59 23.82 17.22
N GLN A 26 15.74 24.19 17.79
CA GLN A 26 16.31 23.52 18.96
C GLN A 26 15.44 23.78 20.20
N LEU A 27 14.98 25.02 20.38
CA LEU A 27 14.18 25.41 21.55
C LEU A 27 12.80 24.74 21.57
N ILE A 28 12.13 24.62 20.42
CA ILE A 28 10.83 23.92 20.33
C ILE A 28 11.01 22.42 20.64
N LEU A 29 12.05 21.78 20.08
CA LEU A 29 12.31 20.36 20.34
C LEU A 29 12.72 20.07 21.79
N ALA A 30 13.45 20.98 22.43
CA ALA A 30 13.81 20.85 23.83
C ALA A 30 12.57 21.03 24.72
N GLY A 31 11.81 22.11 24.48
CA GLY A 31 10.61 22.42 25.25
C GLY A 31 9.47 21.42 25.09
N GLY A 32 9.36 20.74 23.94
CA GLY A 32 8.39 19.66 23.73
C GLY A 32 8.65 18.39 24.55
N LYS A 33 9.76 18.32 25.31
CA LYS A 33 10.02 17.25 26.28
C LYS A 33 9.44 17.54 27.66
N LEU A 34 9.00 18.77 27.91
CA LEU A 34 8.37 19.13 29.17
C LEU A 34 6.96 18.56 29.20
N ASP A 35 6.65 17.84 30.28
CA ASP A 35 5.31 17.36 30.53
C ASP A 35 4.45 18.52 31.02
N ILE A 36 3.38 18.85 30.28
CA ILE A 36 2.55 20.03 30.51
C ILE A 36 1.09 19.62 30.58
N ASP A 37 0.47 19.88 31.73
CA ASP A 37 -0.96 19.67 31.92
C ASP A 37 -1.75 20.84 31.31
N LEU A 38 -2.49 20.56 30.22
CA LEU A 38 -3.31 21.55 29.52
C LEU A 38 -4.40 22.19 30.39
N PHE A 39 -4.95 21.49 31.38
CA PHE A 39 -6.07 21.97 32.19
C PHE A 39 -5.59 22.78 33.39
N GLU A 40 -4.46 22.40 33.99
CA GLU A 40 -3.92 23.08 35.17
C GLU A 40 -2.99 24.24 34.81
N GLN A 41 -2.14 24.04 33.80
CA GLN A 41 -1.00 24.92 33.53
C GLN A 41 -1.26 25.91 32.39
N VAL A 42 -2.29 25.69 31.57
CA VAL A 42 -2.52 26.48 30.35
C VAL A 42 -3.86 27.23 30.43
N ARG A 43 -3.83 28.50 30.04
CA ARG A 43 -5.04 29.31 29.85
C ARG A 43 -4.99 30.02 28.53
N LEU A 44 -6.03 29.86 27.72
CA LEU A 44 -6.21 30.59 26.46
C LEU A 44 -7.51 31.37 26.50
N ASN A 45 -7.42 32.69 26.32
CA ASN A 45 -8.57 33.56 26.13
C ASN A 45 -8.43 34.37 24.84
N SER A 46 -9.40 35.25 24.55
CA SER A 46 -9.43 36.04 23.31
C SER A 46 -8.24 36.99 23.12
N LYS A 47 -7.53 37.35 24.19
CA LYS A 47 -6.45 38.35 24.20
C LYS A 47 -5.08 37.76 24.50
N GLN A 48 -5.00 36.65 25.21
CA GLN A 48 -3.76 36.07 25.71
C GLN A 48 -3.82 34.54 25.82
N PHE A 49 -2.71 33.91 25.43
CA PHE A 49 -2.34 32.57 25.84
C PHE A 49 -1.32 32.69 26.98
N SER A 50 -1.50 31.92 28.05
CA SER A 50 -0.55 31.83 29.15
C SER A 50 -0.31 30.38 29.54
N MET A 51 0.94 30.03 29.79
CA MET A 51 1.36 28.71 30.24
C MET A 51 2.30 28.86 31.43
N LYS A 52 1.97 28.19 32.54
CA LYS A 52 2.78 28.17 33.75
C LYS A 52 3.66 26.93 33.75
N LEU A 53 4.94 27.13 34.00
CA LEU A 53 5.94 26.10 34.26
C LEU A 53 6.46 26.31 35.69
N GLU A 54 7.16 25.32 36.23
CA GLU A 54 7.63 25.34 37.64
C GLU A 54 8.37 26.64 38.00
N ASN A 55 9.23 27.14 37.12
CA ASN A 55 10.08 28.32 37.36
C ASN A 55 9.78 29.51 36.44
N ALA A 56 8.78 29.43 35.56
CA ALA A 56 8.52 30.49 34.59
C ALA A 56 7.06 30.51 34.11
N THR A 57 6.56 31.69 33.73
CA THR A 57 5.30 31.83 32.99
C THR A 57 5.58 32.35 31.59
N VAL A 58 5.00 31.70 30.59
CA VAL A 58 5.07 32.12 29.18
C VAL A 58 3.75 32.73 28.78
N ALA A 59 3.79 33.89 28.14
CA ALA A 59 2.63 34.59 27.64
C ALA A 59 2.78 34.89 26.15
N ILE A 60 1.73 34.60 25.37
CA ILE A 60 1.62 34.97 23.95
C ILE A 60 0.44 35.90 23.78
N THR A 61 0.70 37.06 23.18
CA THR A 61 -0.30 38.11 22.93
C THR A 61 -0.20 38.61 21.49
N LEU A 62 -1.24 39.29 21.00
CA LEU A 62 -1.16 40.03 19.75
C LEU A 62 -0.68 41.46 20.01
N ASP A 63 0.38 41.86 19.32
CA ASP A 63 0.86 43.24 19.33
C ASP A 63 -0.08 44.14 18.51
N SER A 64 -0.73 45.11 19.18
CA SER A 64 -1.64 46.07 18.56
C SER A 64 -0.93 47.08 17.65
N THR A 65 0.39 47.27 17.80
CA THR A 65 1.18 48.30 17.11
C THR A 65 1.91 47.78 15.86
N LYS A 66 2.30 46.49 15.84
CA LYS A 66 3.05 45.88 14.71
C LYS A 66 2.24 44.81 13.98
N ARG A 67 1.43 45.21 12.99
CA ARG A 67 0.68 44.32 12.05
C ARG A 67 -0.01 43.10 12.72
N ARG A 68 -0.42 43.19 14.01
CA ARG A 68 -0.96 42.06 14.78
C ARG A 68 -0.05 40.82 14.75
N ARG A 69 1.25 41.01 14.96
CA ARG A 69 2.22 39.93 15.15
C ARG A 69 2.06 39.30 16.53
N LEU A 70 2.40 38.01 16.62
CA LEU A 70 2.48 37.31 17.90
C LEU A 70 3.71 37.83 18.66
N ASN A 71 3.48 38.22 19.91
CA ASN A 71 4.52 38.60 20.85
C ASN A 71 4.56 37.54 21.96
N ILE A 72 5.70 36.88 22.09
CA ILE A 72 5.96 35.83 23.07
C ILE A 72 6.93 36.34 24.14
N ARG A 73 6.57 36.18 25.40
CA ARG A 73 7.39 36.61 26.55
C ARG A 73 7.48 35.50 27.56
N CYS A 74 8.64 35.38 28.20
CA CYS A 74 8.88 34.52 29.36
C CYS A 74 9.12 35.43 30.56
N SER A 75 8.60 35.08 31.73
CA SER A 75 8.82 35.85 32.96
C SER A 75 10.26 35.78 33.48
N ASP A 76 10.96 34.69 33.18
CA ASP A 76 12.30 34.39 33.69
C ASP A 76 13.41 34.72 32.67
N CYS A 77 13.13 34.59 31.37
CA CYS A 77 14.12 34.78 30.32
C CYS A 77 13.86 36.06 29.50
N SER A 78 14.91 36.85 29.28
CA SER A 78 14.86 38.05 28.42
C SER A 78 15.06 37.76 26.93
N ALA A 79 15.55 36.56 26.58
CA ALA A 79 15.79 36.10 25.22
C ALA A 79 14.95 34.85 24.88
N ALA A 80 15.00 34.43 23.61
CA ALA A 80 14.34 33.21 23.16
C ALA A 80 14.86 31.98 23.95
N CYS A 81 13.95 31.28 24.62
CA CYS A 81 14.29 30.24 25.58
C CYS A 81 13.44 28.96 25.38
N GLU A 82 13.79 27.93 26.15
CA GLU A 82 13.14 26.62 26.11
C GLU A 82 11.67 26.70 26.56
N HIS A 83 11.36 27.52 27.56
CA HIS A 83 9.97 27.77 28.00
C HIS A 83 9.09 28.26 26.85
N GLN A 84 9.58 29.21 26.05
CA GLN A 84 8.87 29.71 24.88
C GLN A 84 8.76 28.64 23.78
N GLY A 85 9.78 27.80 23.64
CA GLY A 85 9.75 26.60 22.81
C GLY A 85 8.64 25.64 23.19
N ALA A 86 8.50 25.35 24.48
CA ALA A 86 7.48 24.46 25.03
C ALA A 86 6.06 24.98 24.74
N ALA A 87 5.82 26.28 24.94
CA ALA A 87 4.52 26.89 24.62
C ALA A 87 4.17 26.75 23.14
N LEU A 88 5.14 26.93 22.24
CA LEU A 88 4.92 26.77 20.81
C LEU A 88 4.77 25.31 20.39
N SER A 89 5.49 24.37 21.00
CA SER A 89 5.31 22.92 20.76
C SER A 89 3.90 22.50 21.13
N LEU A 90 3.46 22.87 22.34
CA LEU A 90 2.12 22.58 22.83
C LEU A 90 1.04 23.16 21.90
N ILE A 91 1.17 24.42 21.46
CA ILE A 91 0.21 25.02 20.52
C ILE A 91 0.18 24.30 19.16
N LEU A 92 1.30 23.74 18.72
CA LEU A 92 1.37 23.02 17.44
C LEU A 92 0.76 21.62 17.53
N GLU A 93 0.93 20.96 18.68
CA GLU A 93 0.47 19.59 18.93
C GLU A 93 -1.00 19.55 19.38
N GLU A 94 -1.41 20.45 20.28
CA GLU A 94 -2.68 20.40 21.01
C GLU A 94 -3.73 21.39 20.48
N LYS A 95 -3.73 21.67 19.17
CA LYS A 95 -4.65 22.65 18.57
C LYS A 95 -6.13 22.33 18.79
N LEU A 96 -6.50 21.06 18.78
CA LEU A 96 -7.89 20.63 19.02
C LEU A 96 -8.27 20.88 20.48
N SER A 97 -7.43 20.44 21.42
CA SER A 97 -7.61 20.60 22.87
C SER A 97 -7.66 22.07 23.29
N LEU A 98 -6.87 22.93 22.64
CA LEU A 98 -6.91 24.39 22.81
C LEU A 98 -8.08 25.08 22.07
N GLY A 99 -8.92 24.32 21.37
CA GLY A 99 -10.05 24.81 20.58
C GLY A 99 -9.65 25.67 19.38
N LEU A 100 -8.39 25.60 18.94
CA LEU A 100 -7.83 26.33 17.80
C LEU A 100 -8.19 25.70 16.44
N SER A 101 -8.60 24.43 16.43
CA SER A 101 -9.07 23.70 15.24
C SER A 101 -10.44 23.08 15.51
N ALA A 102 -11.29 22.98 14.48
CA ALA A 102 -12.51 22.19 14.54
C ALA A 102 -12.19 20.70 14.33
N PRO A 103 -12.88 19.78 15.02
CA PRO A 103 -12.80 18.36 14.70
C PRO A 103 -13.22 18.14 13.23
N PRO A 104 -12.61 17.17 12.52
CA PRO A 104 -13.09 16.78 11.19
C PRO A 104 -14.57 16.37 11.29
N PRO A 105 -15.39 16.63 10.26
CA PRO A 105 -16.80 16.27 10.29
C PRO A 105 -16.96 14.78 10.60
N GLU A 106 -17.93 14.47 11.47
CA GLU A 106 -18.28 13.09 11.80
C GLU A 106 -18.60 12.33 10.50
N ARG A 107 -17.81 11.28 10.25
CA ARG A 107 -18.07 10.36 9.14
C ARG A 107 -19.13 9.40 9.63
N ILE A 108 -20.22 9.26 8.87
CA ILE A 108 -21.20 8.20 9.08
C ILE A 108 -20.43 6.87 9.16
N PRO A 109 -20.66 6.03 10.19
CA PRO A 109 -20.01 4.74 10.30
C PRO A 109 -20.19 3.94 8.99
N ILE A 110 -19.09 3.41 8.45
CA ILE A 110 -19.05 2.66 7.17
C ILE A 110 -20.08 1.51 7.17
N GLU A 111 -20.35 0.96 8.35
CA GLU A 111 -21.29 -0.13 8.62
C GLU A 111 -22.77 0.19 8.31
N SER A 112 -23.12 1.48 8.16
CA SER A 112 -24.51 1.93 7.91
C SER A 112 -24.78 2.37 6.46
N LEU A 113 -23.81 2.24 5.55
CA LEU A 113 -23.94 2.69 4.16
C LEU A 113 -24.16 1.50 3.21
N SER A 114 -25.07 1.65 2.25
CA SER A 114 -25.22 0.70 1.15
C SER A 114 -23.97 0.72 0.25
N GLU A 115 -23.75 -0.36 -0.51
CA GLU A 115 -22.64 -0.44 -1.49
C GLU A 115 -22.64 0.76 -2.46
N GLU A 116 -23.83 1.17 -2.93
CA GLU A 116 -24.00 2.34 -3.79
C GLU A 116 -23.60 3.65 -3.11
N ALA A 117 -23.98 3.83 -1.83
CA ALA A 117 -23.61 5.01 -1.07
C ALA A 117 -22.10 5.06 -0.81
N LEU A 118 -21.46 3.93 -0.54
CA LEU A 118 -20.01 3.80 -0.38
C LEU A 118 -19.27 4.14 -1.68
N ILE A 119 -19.73 3.61 -2.82
CA ILE A 119 -19.15 3.93 -4.14
C ILE A 119 -19.28 5.43 -4.42
N LYS A 120 -20.46 6.00 -4.20
CA LYS A 120 -20.72 7.43 -4.43
C LYS A 120 -19.80 8.30 -3.60
N GLN A 121 -19.71 8.06 -2.29
CA GLN A 121 -18.82 8.81 -1.41
C GLN A 121 -17.35 8.69 -1.86
N ALA A 122 -16.91 7.48 -2.23
CA ALA A 122 -15.55 7.25 -2.68
C ALA A 122 -15.23 7.93 -4.03
N VAL A 123 -16.23 8.10 -4.90
CA VAL A 123 -16.13 8.87 -6.15
C VAL A 123 -16.08 10.36 -5.86
N ASP A 124 -16.92 10.87 -4.95
CA ASP A 124 -16.95 12.27 -4.55
C ASP A 124 -15.62 12.73 -3.93
N ASP A 125 -15.05 11.91 -3.03
CA ASP A 125 -13.73 12.15 -2.44
C ASP A 125 -12.61 12.19 -3.50
N ARG A 126 -12.70 11.35 -4.54
CA ARG A 126 -11.75 11.36 -5.66
C ARG A 126 -11.92 12.59 -6.54
N ASN A 127 -13.16 13.00 -6.81
CA ASN A 127 -13.48 14.22 -7.53
C ASN A 127 -12.95 15.45 -6.79
N GLN A 128 -13.18 15.54 -5.48
CA GLN A 128 -12.68 16.64 -4.66
C GLN A 128 -11.15 16.71 -4.72
N ARG A 129 -10.46 15.58 -4.54
CA ARG A 129 -8.98 15.51 -4.65
C ARG A 129 -8.48 15.85 -6.04
N ALA A 130 -9.19 15.44 -7.09
CA ALA A 130 -8.85 15.81 -8.46
C ALA A 130 -8.88 17.34 -8.64
N GLN A 131 -9.82 18.04 -8.00
CA GLN A 131 -9.96 19.49 -8.13
C GLN A 131 -8.99 20.28 -7.24
N THR A 132 -8.72 19.80 -6.03
CA THR A 132 -7.95 20.54 -5.02
C THR A 132 -6.44 20.29 -5.11
N GLU A 133 -6.02 19.08 -5.45
CA GLU A 133 -4.60 18.74 -5.51
C GLU A 133 -3.94 19.29 -6.77
N LYS A 134 -2.78 19.92 -6.61
CA LYS A 134 -2.00 20.42 -7.74
C LYS A 134 -1.32 19.27 -8.46
N MET A 135 -1.60 19.13 -9.76
CA MET A 135 -1.01 18.12 -10.64
C MET A 135 -0.63 18.72 -12.00
N ARG A 136 0.39 18.16 -12.65
CA ARG A 136 0.79 18.49 -14.02
C ARG A 136 0.42 17.33 -14.93
N LEU A 137 -0.30 17.60 -16.02
CA LEU A 137 -0.71 16.60 -17.01
C LEU A 137 -0.03 16.92 -18.35
N LYS A 138 0.69 15.97 -18.91
CA LYS A 138 1.33 16.05 -20.23
C LYS A 138 0.72 14.99 -21.14
N SER A 139 0.26 15.38 -22.32
CA SER A 139 -0.28 14.47 -23.33
C SER A 139 0.85 13.92 -24.21
N MET A 140 0.76 12.64 -24.58
CA MET A 140 1.66 12.02 -25.56
C MET A 140 1.31 12.44 -26.98
N ASN A 141 0.02 12.62 -27.30
CA ASN A 141 -0.45 13.24 -28.54
C ASN A 141 -1.40 14.40 -28.27
N PRO A 142 -0.92 15.66 -28.22
CA PRO A 142 -1.74 16.82 -27.88
C PRO A 142 -2.93 17.08 -28.81
N ARG A 143 -2.95 16.51 -30.02
CA ARG A 143 -4.04 16.69 -31.00
C ARG A 143 -5.16 15.67 -30.85
N GLN A 144 -4.93 14.56 -30.14
CA GLN A 144 -5.91 13.50 -29.92
C GLN A 144 -6.46 13.54 -28.50
N LEU A 145 -7.78 13.35 -28.37
CA LEU A 145 -8.45 13.24 -27.08
C LEU A 145 -8.07 11.91 -26.40
N TRP A 146 -8.32 10.82 -27.12
CA TRP A 146 -8.06 9.44 -26.72
C TRP A 146 -6.61 9.11 -26.99
N THR A 147 -5.78 9.29 -25.98
CA THR A 147 -4.35 9.07 -26.05
C THR A 147 -3.82 8.83 -24.64
N ASP A 148 -2.52 8.66 -24.55
CA ASP A 148 -1.84 8.47 -23.30
C ASP A 148 -1.38 9.81 -22.74
N TYR A 149 -1.38 9.88 -21.41
CA TYR A 149 -0.96 11.05 -20.66
C TYR A 149 -0.03 10.63 -19.54
N ILE A 150 0.89 11.51 -19.19
CA ILE A 150 1.68 11.43 -17.97
C ILE A 150 1.16 12.49 -17.02
N ILE A 151 0.67 12.05 -15.85
CA ILE A 151 0.31 12.95 -14.77
C ILE A 151 1.39 12.93 -13.70
N THR A 152 1.73 14.08 -13.13
CA THR A 152 2.72 14.22 -12.06
C THR A 152 2.13 15.01 -10.91
N SER A 153 2.18 14.44 -9.70
CA SER A 153 1.75 15.14 -8.49
C SER A 153 2.81 16.14 -8.04
N TYR A 154 2.42 17.39 -7.75
CA TYR A 154 3.35 18.38 -7.20
C TYR A 154 3.71 18.09 -5.74
N ALA A 155 2.83 17.44 -4.98
CA ALA A 155 3.07 17.16 -3.56
C ALA A 155 4.09 16.04 -3.35
N SER A 156 4.02 14.97 -4.17
CA SER A 156 4.90 13.81 -4.03
C SER A 156 5.99 13.70 -5.08
N GLY A 157 5.93 14.48 -6.16
CA GLY A 157 6.83 14.36 -7.32
C GLY A 157 6.61 13.10 -8.16
N LYS A 158 5.73 12.17 -7.75
CA LYS A 158 5.48 10.91 -8.45
C LYS A 158 4.71 11.14 -9.75
N SER A 159 5.09 10.38 -10.79
CA SER A 159 4.42 10.38 -12.09
C SER A 159 3.69 9.06 -12.36
N TYR A 160 2.54 9.14 -13.02
CA TYR A 160 1.72 8.00 -13.39
C TYR A 160 1.31 8.11 -14.87
N ARG A 161 1.23 6.98 -15.56
CA ARG A 161 0.68 6.88 -16.91
C ARG A 161 -0.84 6.78 -16.82
N ILE A 162 -1.54 7.45 -17.73
CA ILE A 162 -2.99 7.39 -17.91
C ILE A 162 -3.23 7.05 -19.37
N ALA A 163 -4.01 6.00 -19.65
CA ALA A 163 -4.53 5.72 -20.98
C ALA A 163 -6.01 6.13 -21.01
N LEU A 164 -6.32 7.29 -21.60
CA LEU A 164 -7.71 7.73 -21.74
C LEU A 164 -8.31 7.11 -23.01
N ARG A 165 -9.41 6.38 -22.87
CA ARG A 165 -10.13 5.76 -24.00
C ARG A 165 -11.66 5.97 -23.95
N GLY A 166 -12.17 6.61 -22.90
CA GLY A 166 -13.60 6.88 -22.77
C GLY A 166 -13.94 7.81 -21.61
N TRP A 167 -15.23 8.06 -21.44
CA TRP A 167 -15.76 8.99 -20.43
C TRP A 167 -16.26 8.27 -19.18
N GLU A 168 -16.65 7.02 -19.31
CA GLU A 168 -17.22 6.22 -18.23
C GLU A 168 -16.13 5.55 -17.39
N PHE A 169 -16.52 5.10 -16.20
CA PHE A 169 -15.60 4.37 -15.33
C PHE A 169 -15.26 3.01 -15.95
N GLY A 170 -13.99 2.59 -15.80
CA GLY A 170 -13.48 1.35 -16.37
C GLY A 170 -13.03 1.46 -17.83
N GLU A 171 -13.43 2.51 -18.58
CA GLU A 171 -12.97 2.70 -19.96
C GLU A 171 -11.53 3.23 -20.04
N SER A 172 -11.00 3.82 -18.97
CA SER A 172 -9.66 4.40 -18.94
C SER A 172 -8.80 3.78 -17.84
N TYR A 173 -7.50 3.68 -18.10
CA TYR A 173 -6.53 3.08 -17.19
C TYR A 173 -5.63 4.14 -16.54
N CYS A 174 -5.22 3.93 -15.29
CA CYS A 174 -4.16 4.70 -14.66
C CYS A 174 -3.22 3.82 -13.84
N SER A 175 -1.91 4.05 -13.97
CA SER A 175 -0.88 3.28 -13.27
C SER A 175 -0.71 3.65 -11.78
N CYS A 176 -1.59 4.46 -11.20
CA CYS A 176 -1.49 4.90 -9.81
C CYS A 176 -1.98 3.81 -8.82
N PRO A 177 -1.43 3.76 -7.59
CA PRO A 177 -1.83 2.78 -6.58
C PRO A 177 -3.32 2.78 -6.23
N ASP A 178 -3.97 3.95 -6.21
CA ASP A 178 -5.42 4.06 -5.94
C ASP A 178 -6.24 3.31 -7.00
N PHE A 179 -5.95 3.53 -8.28
CA PHE A 179 -6.62 2.85 -9.39
C PHE A 179 -6.44 1.34 -9.31
N ARG A 180 -5.19 0.88 -9.14
CA ARG A 180 -4.86 -0.56 -9.08
C ARG A 180 -5.60 -1.30 -7.97
N LYS A 181 -5.83 -0.64 -6.83
CA LYS A 181 -6.40 -1.28 -5.63
C LYS A 181 -7.92 -1.13 -5.50
N ASN A 182 -8.57 -0.31 -6.35
CA ASN A 182 -10.01 -0.08 -6.25
C ASN A 182 -10.80 -0.87 -7.31
N SER A 183 -12.08 -1.10 -7.05
CA SER A 183 -13.01 -1.80 -7.94
C SER A 183 -13.92 -0.85 -8.73
N ILE A 184 -13.71 0.47 -8.63
CA ILE A 184 -14.60 1.50 -9.19
C ILE A 184 -14.23 1.79 -10.65
N GLY A 185 -12.98 1.53 -11.07
CA GLY A 185 -12.53 1.81 -12.43
C GLY A 185 -12.20 3.28 -12.69
N THR A 186 -11.93 4.05 -11.63
CA THR A 186 -11.45 5.43 -11.76
C THR A 186 -10.54 5.81 -10.60
N CYS A 187 -9.82 6.92 -10.75
CA CYS A 187 -9.03 7.53 -9.69
C CYS A 187 -9.03 9.05 -9.88
N LYS A 188 -8.54 9.79 -8.87
CA LYS A 188 -8.44 11.26 -8.98
C LYS A 188 -7.66 11.73 -10.23
N HIS A 189 -6.69 10.93 -10.69
CA HIS A 189 -5.87 11.27 -11.86
C HIS A 189 -6.64 11.16 -13.17
N ILE A 190 -7.44 10.09 -13.34
CA ILE A 190 -8.32 9.91 -14.51
C ILE A 190 -9.35 11.04 -14.53
N LEU A 191 -10.01 11.29 -13.39
CA LEU A 191 -10.99 12.37 -13.26
C LEU A 191 -10.37 13.74 -13.59
N TYR A 192 -9.15 14.01 -13.11
CA TYR A 192 -8.42 15.23 -13.45
C TYR A 192 -8.15 15.34 -14.96
N ALA A 193 -7.68 14.25 -15.58
CA ALA A 193 -7.37 14.22 -16.99
C ALA A 193 -8.62 14.39 -17.87
N LEU A 194 -9.71 13.70 -17.55
CA LEU A 194 -11.01 13.85 -18.21
C LEU A 194 -11.55 15.28 -18.06
N ASN A 195 -11.44 15.90 -16.88
CA ASN A 195 -11.86 17.29 -16.66
C ASN A 195 -11.03 18.28 -17.50
N LYS A 196 -9.72 18.07 -17.64
CA LYS A 196 -8.89 18.88 -18.55
C LYS A 196 -9.24 18.65 -20.01
N ALA A 197 -9.46 17.40 -20.41
CA ALA A 197 -9.89 17.05 -21.76
C ALA A 197 -11.24 17.69 -22.13
N ARG A 198 -12.21 17.69 -21.21
CA ARG A 198 -13.50 18.39 -21.33
C ARG A 198 -13.37 19.91 -21.47
N ARG A 199 -12.24 20.52 -21.11
CA ARG A 199 -12.02 21.95 -21.35
C ARG A 199 -11.29 22.21 -22.66
N LYS A 200 -10.43 21.28 -23.07
CA LYS A 200 -9.54 21.44 -24.22
C LYS A 200 -10.19 21.11 -25.57
N PHE A 201 -10.96 20.03 -25.66
CA PHE A 201 -11.48 19.52 -26.95
C PHE A 201 -12.92 19.99 -27.22
N SER A 202 -13.31 20.18 -28.48
CA SER A 202 -14.68 20.63 -28.84
C SER A 202 -15.72 19.51 -28.62
N LYS A 203 -17.02 19.86 -28.56
CA LYS A 203 -18.11 18.88 -28.38
C LYS A 203 -18.12 17.80 -29.47
N ALA A 204 -17.74 18.15 -30.70
CA ALA A 204 -17.64 17.19 -31.82
C ALA A 204 -16.57 16.12 -31.55
N VAL A 205 -15.36 16.53 -31.16
CA VAL A 205 -14.24 15.61 -30.84
C VAL A 205 -14.55 14.76 -29.60
N ARG A 206 -15.37 15.24 -28.66
CA ARG A 206 -15.75 14.44 -27.48
C ARG A 206 -16.75 13.32 -27.79
N LYS A 207 -17.45 13.41 -28.92
CA LYS A 207 -18.42 12.40 -29.37
C LYS A 207 -17.79 11.32 -30.23
N THR A 208 -16.61 11.57 -30.80
CA THR A 208 -15.88 10.54 -31.54
C THR A 208 -15.36 9.52 -30.55
N PRO A 209 -15.64 8.21 -30.70
CA PRO A 209 -15.11 7.17 -29.83
C PRO A 209 -13.59 7.06 -29.98
N ALA A 210 -12.93 6.37 -29.06
CA ALA A 210 -11.51 6.05 -29.20
C ALA A 210 -11.30 5.11 -30.38
N GLU A 211 -10.48 5.55 -31.33
CA GLU A 211 -9.98 4.68 -32.38
C GLU A 211 -9.00 3.68 -31.75
N ILE A 212 -9.28 2.40 -31.94
CA ILE A 212 -8.44 1.31 -31.44
C ILE A 212 -7.44 0.99 -32.54
N THR A 213 -6.21 1.48 -32.39
CA THR A 213 -5.14 1.27 -33.38
C THR A 213 -4.25 0.07 -33.06
N GLU A 214 -4.30 -0.43 -31.82
CA GLU A 214 -3.46 -1.53 -31.34
C GLU A 214 -4.30 -2.55 -30.57
N ILE A 215 -3.79 -3.79 -30.49
CA ILE A 215 -4.41 -4.83 -29.68
C ILE A 215 -4.00 -4.60 -28.23
N CYS A 216 -4.99 -4.39 -27.35
CA CYS A 216 -4.74 -4.15 -25.93
C CYS A 216 -5.51 -5.13 -25.05
N VAL A 217 -4.81 -5.74 -24.09
CA VAL A 217 -5.44 -6.50 -23.01
C VAL A 217 -5.50 -5.61 -21.78
N TYR A 218 -6.69 -5.45 -21.21
CA TYR A 218 -6.91 -4.59 -20.04
C TYR A 218 -7.87 -5.25 -19.06
N LEU A 219 -7.86 -4.75 -17.82
CA LEU A 219 -8.78 -5.19 -16.79
C LEU A 219 -10.01 -4.27 -16.79
N HIS A 220 -11.17 -4.83 -17.04
CA HIS A 220 -12.44 -4.14 -16.91
C HIS A 220 -12.91 -4.18 -15.45
N TYR A 221 -13.16 -3.00 -14.90
CA TYR A 221 -13.62 -2.80 -13.54
C TYR A 221 -15.15 -2.64 -13.50
N GLY A 222 -15.84 -3.67 -13.01
CA GLY A 222 -17.29 -3.65 -12.76
C GLY A 222 -17.62 -4.45 -11.50
N ARG A 223 -18.84 -5.03 -11.41
CA ARG A 223 -19.22 -5.92 -10.27
C ARG A 223 -18.24 -7.07 -10.06
N ARG A 224 -17.58 -7.52 -11.13
CA ARG A 224 -16.49 -8.50 -11.09
C ARG A 224 -15.38 -8.01 -12.03
N LEU A 225 -14.14 -8.17 -11.61
CA LEU A 225 -12.99 -7.93 -12.48
C LEU A 225 -13.00 -8.96 -13.61
N GLN A 226 -12.80 -8.49 -14.84
CA GLN A 226 -12.66 -9.36 -16.01
C GLN A 226 -11.58 -8.82 -16.95
N LEU A 227 -10.88 -9.71 -17.62
CA LEU A 227 -9.98 -9.35 -18.70
C LEU A 227 -10.82 -9.13 -19.97
N ASP A 228 -10.59 -8.00 -20.63
CA ASP A 228 -11.18 -7.65 -21.91
C ASP A 228 -10.07 -7.33 -22.93
N LEU A 229 -10.44 -7.41 -24.20
CA LEU A 229 -9.54 -7.24 -25.34
C LEU A 229 -10.06 -6.13 -26.26
N LEU A 230 -9.25 -5.09 -26.46
CA LEU A 230 -9.43 -4.12 -27.55
C LEU A 230 -8.74 -4.65 -28.79
N VAL A 231 -9.47 -4.65 -29.91
CA VAL A 231 -9.03 -5.20 -31.19
C VAL A 231 -9.34 -4.16 -32.27
N PRO A 232 -8.34 -3.71 -33.04
CA PRO A 232 -8.56 -2.83 -34.19
C PRO A 232 -9.60 -3.39 -35.17
N GLU A 233 -10.31 -2.50 -35.88
CA GLU A 233 -11.33 -2.93 -36.86
C GLU A 233 -10.69 -3.50 -38.14
N ASP A 234 -9.55 -2.94 -38.57
CA ASP A 234 -8.86 -3.27 -39.83
C ASP A 234 -7.75 -4.33 -39.64
N LEU A 235 -8.07 -5.47 -39.03
CA LEU A 235 -7.13 -6.59 -38.88
C LEU A 235 -7.26 -7.61 -40.02
N ALA A 236 -6.13 -8.18 -40.44
CA ALA A 236 -6.14 -9.29 -41.41
C ALA A 236 -6.97 -10.46 -40.85
N PRO A 237 -7.77 -11.17 -41.70
CA PRO A 237 -8.66 -12.25 -41.25
C PRO A 237 -7.96 -13.32 -40.41
N GLU A 238 -6.74 -13.70 -40.80
CA GLU A 238 -5.91 -14.68 -40.09
C GLU A 238 -5.61 -14.28 -38.64
N ILE A 239 -5.42 -12.98 -38.38
CA ILE A 239 -5.19 -12.46 -37.03
C ILE A 239 -6.50 -12.35 -36.25
N ALA A 240 -7.57 -11.92 -36.93
CA ALA A 240 -8.89 -11.79 -36.33
C ALA A 240 -9.40 -13.13 -35.79
N ASP A 241 -9.14 -14.24 -36.48
CA ASP A 241 -9.54 -15.58 -36.05
C ASP A 241 -8.92 -16.01 -34.71
N TYR A 242 -7.67 -15.63 -34.44
CA TYR A 242 -7.03 -15.89 -33.14
C TYR A 242 -7.67 -15.10 -31.99
N LEU A 243 -8.25 -13.92 -32.27
CA LEU A 243 -8.80 -12.99 -31.28
C LEU A 243 -10.33 -13.07 -31.14
N ALA A 244 -11.03 -13.60 -32.15
CA ALA A 244 -12.48 -13.75 -32.20
C ALA A 244 -13.09 -14.50 -30.98
N PRO A 245 -12.42 -15.49 -30.36
CA PRO A 245 -12.92 -16.11 -29.13
C PRO A 245 -12.98 -15.18 -27.92
N PHE A 246 -12.21 -14.08 -27.93
CA PHE A 246 -12.01 -13.18 -26.80
C PHE A 246 -12.66 -11.80 -27.01
N LYS A 247 -12.79 -11.33 -28.26
CA LYS A 247 -13.36 -10.02 -28.58
C LYS A 247 -14.80 -9.90 -28.05
N GLY A 248 -15.05 -8.89 -27.19
CA GLY A 248 -16.36 -8.59 -26.61
C GLY A 248 -16.93 -9.68 -25.68
N LYS A 249 -16.10 -10.65 -25.26
CA LYS A 249 -16.51 -11.78 -24.42
C LYS A 249 -15.65 -11.81 -23.17
N ARG A 250 -16.28 -12.22 -22.06
CA ARG A 250 -15.56 -12.46 -20.82
C ARG A 250 -14.51 -13.55 -21.01
N ILE A 251 -13.24 -13.20 -20.82
CA ILE A 251 -12.13 -14.14 -20.98
C ILE A 251 -12.05 -15.05 -19.75
N GLN A 252 -12.42 -16.31 -19.93
CA GLN A 252 -12.37 -17.33 -18.87
C GLN A 252 -11.09 -18.16 -18.91
N ASN A 253 -10.56 -18.44 -20.10
CA ASN A 253 -9.38 -19.28 -20.28
C ASN A 253 -8.15 -18.43 -20.64
N ILE A 254 -7.36 -18.11 -19.62
CA ILE A 254 -6.17 -17.25 -19.74
C ILE A 254 -5.05 -17.95 -20.53
N LYS A 255 -4.87 -19.26 -20.36
CA LYS A 255 -3.88 -20.05 -21.13
C LYS A 255 -4.16 -19.94 -22.64
N LYS A 256 -5.42 -20.04 -23.06
CA LYS A 256 -5.84 -19.88 -24.46
C LYS A 256 -5.64 -18.45 -24.96
N LEU A 257 -5.94 -17.44 -24.13
CA LEU A 257 -5.67 -16.04 -24.46
C LEU A 257 -4.19 -15.83 -24.76
N ILE A 258 -3.30 -16.22 -23.83
CA ILE A 258 -1.86 -16.04 -23.99
C ILE A 258 -1.34 -16.76 -25.24
N HIS A 259 -1.84 -17.98 -25.52
CA HIS A 259 -1.47 -18.67 -26.75
C HIS A 259 -1.88 -17.89 -28.01
N GLY A 260 -3.12 -17.37 -28.03
CA GLY A 260 -3.60 -16.52 -29.13
C GLY A 260 -2.74 -15.27 -29.31
N LEU A 261 -2.47 -14.53 -28.23
CA LEU A 261 -1.67 -13.31 -28.28
C LEU A 261 -0.24 -13.58 -28.78
N ARG A 262 0.40 -14.66 -28.34
CA ARG A 262 1.74 -15.05 -28.83
C ARG A 262 1.75 -15.38 -30.32
N ARG A 263 0.68 -15.98 -30.86
CA ARG A 263 0.55 -16.23 -32.30
C ARG A 263 0.46 -14.92 -33.06
N VAL A 264 -0.33 -13.97 -32.55
CA VAL A 264 -0.48 -12.63 -33.14
C VAL A 264 0.84 -11.84 -33.11
N GLU A 265 1.56 -11.84 -31.99
CA GLU A 265 2.89 -11.23 -31.89
C GLU A 265 3.88 -11.90 -32.86
N GLY A 266 3.80 -13.23 -33.02
CA GLY A 266 4.61 -13.99 -33.99
C GLY A 266 4.35 -13.63 -35.46
N LEU A 267 3.18 -13.04 -35.76
CA LEU A 267 2.83 -12.49 -37.08
C LEU A 267 3.26 -11.01 -37.24
N GLY A 268 3.98 -10.46 -36.26
CA GLY A 268 4.52 -9.09 -36.31
C GLY A 268 3.55 -8.00 -35.86
N VAL A 269 2.41 -8.35 -35.25
CA VAL A 269 1.43 -7.37 -34.77
C VAL A 269 1.69 -7.08 -33.28
N PRO A 270 1.92 -5.82 -32.88
CA PRO A 270 2.18 -5.50 -31.49
C PRO A 270 0.94 -5.72 -30.61
N VAL A 271 1.15 -6.31 -29.44
CA VAL A 271 0.15 -6.51 -28.40
C VAL A 271 0.60 -5.77 -27.14
N THR A 272 -0.28 -4.95 -26.57
CA THR A 272 -0.03 -4.26 -25.31
C THR A 272 -0.87 -4.88 -24.19
N ILE A 273 -0.24 -5.44 -23.17
CA ILE A 273 -0.92 -5.88 -21.94
C ILE A 273 -0.75 -4.79 -20.89
N TYR A 274 -1.86 -4.27 -20.35
CA TYR A 274 -1.78 -3.26 -19.30
C TYR A 274 -1.30 -3.88 -17.97
N PRO A 275 -0.54 -3.14 -17.14
CA PRO A 275 0.06 -3.72 -15.94
C PRO A 275 -0.91 -4.34 -14.93
N ASP A 276 -2.14 -3.83 -14.85
CA ASP A 276 -3.23 -4.40 -14.03
C ASP A 276 -3.76 -5.72 -14.61
N ALA A 277 -3.92 -5.79 -15.93
CA ALA A 277 -4.27 -7.01 -16.63
C ALA A 277 -3.16 -8.06 -16.49
N GLU A 278 -1.90 -7.67 -16.63
CA GLU A 278 -0.74 -8.54 -16.42
C GLU A 278 -0.71 -9.10 -14.99
N GLU A 279 -0.90 -8.26 -13.98
CA GLU A 279 -0.98 -8.69 -12.58
C GLU A 279 -2.14 -9.68 -12.34
N HIS A 280 -3.31 -9.39 -12.91
CA HIS A 280 -4.48 -10.28 -12.83
C HIS A 280 -4.25 -11.63 -13.53
N ILE A 281 -3.66 -11.60 -14.73
CA ILE A 281 -3.28 -12.79 -15.51
C ILE A 281 -2.33 -13.66 -14.68
N ASN A 282 -1.26 -13.06 -14.16
CA ASN A 282 -0.25 -13.74 -13.36
C ASN A 282 -0.87 -14.36 -12.10
N GLN A 283 -1.73 -13.61 -11.40
CA GLN A 283 -2.42 -14.10 -10.21
C GLN A 283 -3.34 -15.29 -10.52
N LYS A 284 -4.10 -15.24 -11.62
CA LYS A 284 -5.01 -16.32 -12.01
C LYS A 284 -4.28 -17.58 -12.46
N LEU A 285 -3.26 -17.43 -13.30
CA LEU A 285 -2.41 -18.56 -13.72
C LEU A 285 -1.71 -19.20 -12.52
N PHE A 286 -1.30 -18.38 -11.55
CA PHE A 286 -0.76 -18.87 -10.30
C PHE A 286 -1.79 -19.70 -9.52
N GLN A 287 -3.00 -19.18 -9.32
CA GLN A 287 -4.09 -19.91 -8.65
C GLN A 287 -4.43 -21.23 -9.34
N GLU A 288 -4.53 -21.23 -10.67
CA GLU A 288 -4.77 -22.45 -11.46
C GLU A 288 -3.65 -23.47 -11.30
N ARG A 289 -2.39 -23.04 -11.41
CA ARG A 289 -1.23 -23.94 -11.25
C ARG A 289 -1.16 -24.57 -9.86
N VAL A 290 -1.44 -23.77 -8.82
CA VAL A 290 -1.53 -24.26 -7.44
C VAL A 290 -2.66 -25.26 -7.30
N ALA A 291 -3.86 -24.94 -7.80
CA ALA A 291 -5.00 -25.84 -7.73
C ALA A 291 -4.75 -27.16 -8.47
N GLU A 292 -4.18 -27.12 -9.68
CA GLU A 292 -3.78 -28.31 -10.46
C GLU A 292 -2.76 -29.16 -9.68
N THR A 293 -1.74 -28.52 -9.11
CA THR A 293 -0.68 -29.21 -8.35
C THR A 293 -1.23 -29.85 -7.08
N VAL A 294 -2.04 -29.12 -6.32
CA VAL A 294 -2.69 -29.60 -5.10
C VAL A 294 -3.63 -30.76 -5.42
N ALA A 295 -4.50 -30.62 -6.43
CA ALA A 295 -5.39 -31.71 -6.84
C ALA A 295 -4.61 -32.96 -7.27
N GLY A 296 -3.49 -32.79 -8.00
CA GLY A 296 -2.60 -33.89 -8.37
C GLY A 296 -2.00 -34.61 -7.16
N ILE A 297 -1.51 -33.86 -6.17
CA ILE A 297 -0.96 -34.41 -4.93
C ILE A 297 -2.03 -35.15 -4.13
N ARG A 298 -3.18 -34.51 -3.88
CA ARG A 298 -4.22 -35.03 -2.99
C ARG A 298 -5.00 -36.21 -3.57
N LYS A 299 -4.92 -36.43 -4.90
CA LYS A 299 -5.50 -37.61 -5.56
C LYS A 299 -4.85 -38.91 -5.10
N ASP A 300 -3.53 -38.92 -4.94
CA ASP A 300 -2.78 -40.08 -4.42
C ASP A 300 -1.48 -39.61 -3.76
N PRO A 301 -1.56 -39.07 -2.53
CA PRO A 301 -0.38 -38.54 -1.85
C PRO A 301 0.62 -39.66 -1.54
N LYS A 302 0.18 -40.91 -1.42
CA LYS A 302 1.05 -42.05 -1.09
C LYS A 302 2.02 -42.36 -2.23
N ASN A 303 1.60 -42.31 -3.48
CA ASN A 303 2.48 -42.63 -4.62
C ASN A 303 2.98 -41.39 -5.37
N HIS A 304 2.66 -40.17 -4.90
CA HIS A 304 3.05 -38.95 -5.58
C HIS A 304 4.59 -38.74 -5.60
N PRO A 305 5.22 -38.44 -6.76
CA PRO A 305 6.68 -38.29 -6.87
C PRO A 305 7.28 -37.22 -5.95
N LEU A 306 6.52 -36.15 -5.67
CA LEU A 306 6.96 -35.07 -4.78
C LEU A 306 7.28 -35.54 -3.35
N ARG A 307 6.81 -36.72 -2.92
CA ARG A 307 7.27 -37.30 -1.66
C ARG A 307 8.78 -37.40 -1.60
N LYS A 308 9.42 -37.77 -2.72
CA LYS A 308 10.87 -38.02 -2.81
C LYS A 308 11.66 -36.87 -3.43
N THR A 309 11.00 -35.97 -4.14
CA THR A 309 11.67 -34.92 -4.93
C THR A 309 11.39 -33.50 -4.45
N LEU A 310 10.43 -33.29 -3.55
CA LEU A 310 10.15 -31.96 -3.01
C LEU A 310 11.27 -31.51 -2.06
N LEU A 311 11.63 -32.35 -1.10
CA LEU A 311 12.66 -32.08 -0.11
C LEU A 311 13.82 -33.08 -0.25
N ARG A 312 14.92 -32.83 0.48
CA ARG A 312 16.09 -33.72 0.57
C ARG A 312 15.79 -35.04 1.29
N THR A 313 14.63 -35.16 1.92
CA THR A 313 14.17 -36.34 2.64
C THR A 313 12.78 -36.72 2.15
N GLU A 314 12.49 -38.02 2.16
CA GLU A 314 11.17 -38.51 1.76
C GLU A 314 10.09 -38.09 2.76
N LEU A 315 9.07 -37.39 2.28
CA LEU A 315 7.88 -37.04 3.06
C LEU A 315 6.96 -38.25 3.23
N LEU A 316 6.36 -38.37 4.41
CA LEU A 316 5.27 -39.32 4.64
C LEU A 316 4.01 -38.87 3.86
N PRO A 317 3.09 -39.79 3.49
CA PRO A 317 1.90 -39.45 2.71
C PRO A 317 1.07 -38.32 3.32
N TYR A 318 0.84 -38.36 4.63
CA TYR A 318 0.06 -37.33 5.33
C TYR A 318 0.79 -35.97 5.37
N GLN A 319 2.13 -35.97 5.44
CA GLN A 319 2.91 -34.73 5.42
C GLN A 319 2.81 -34.05 4.07
N LEU A 320 2.86 -34.82 2.98
CA LEU A 320 2.67 -34.27 1.64
C LEU A 320 1.23 -33.78 1.42
N ASP A 321 0.21 -34.48 1.95
CA ASP A 321 -1.18 -33.98 1.92
C ASP A 321 -1.32 -32.67 2.73
N GLY A 322 -0.70 -32.58 3.91
CA GLY A 322 -0.67 -31.37 4.74
C GLY A 322 -0.02 -30.18 4.03
N VAL A 323 1.10 -30.41 3.34
CA VAL A 323 1.75 -29.41 2.48
C VAL A 323 0.80 -28.95 1.37
N ALA A 324 0.16 -29.87 0.65
CA ALA A 324 -0.76 -29.54 -0.43
C ALA A 324 -2.01 -28.80 0.08
N PHE A 325 -2.53 -29.19 1.25
CA PHE A 325 -3.62 -28.49 1.93
C PHE A 325 -3.25 -27.04 2.23
N ALA A 326 -2.11 -26.79 2.89
CA ALA A 326 -1.69 -25.44 3.24
C ALA A 326 -1.46 -24.57 2.00
N VAL A 327 -0.82 -25.12 0.96
CA VAL A 327 -0.59 -24.42 -0.31
C VAL A 327 -1.89 -24.09 -1.04
N GLY A 328 -2.85 -25.03 -1.07
CA GLY A 328 -4.15 -24.82 -1.72
C GLY A 328 -5.05 -23.84 -0.99
N ALA A 329 -5.00 -23.81 0.35
CA ALA A 329 -5.77 -22.89 1.16
C ALA A 329 -5.18 -21.46 1.17
N GLY A 330 -3.86 -21.33 1.00
CA GLY A 330 -3.13 -20.06 1.06
C GLY A 330 -2.96 -19.53 2.48
N ARG A 331 -4.04 -19.44 3.26
CA ARG A 331 -4.01 -19.22 4.71
C ARG A 331 -4.48 -20.50 5.40
N ALA A 332 -3.61 -21.11 6.18
CA ALA A 332 -3.87 -22.40 6.79
C ALA A 332 -3.32 -22.46 8.23
N VAL A 333 -3.96 -23.30 9.04
CA VAL A 333 -3.45 -23.73 10.34
C VAL A 333 -3.21 -25.23 10.25
N LEU A 334 -1.96 -25.65 10.40
CA LEU A 334 -1.59 -27.06 10.49
C LEU A 334 -1.62 -27.47 11.96
N ALA A 335 -2.75 -28.01 12.40
CA ALA A 335 -3.01 -28.39 13.79
C ALA A 335 -2.75 -29.88 14.06
N ASP A 336 -1.81 -30.50 13.34
CA ASP A 336 -1.37 -31.87 13.56
C ASP A 336 -0.78 -32.04 14.98
N ASP A 337 -0.88 -33.24 15.54
CA ASP A 337 -0.31 -33.58 16.84
C ASP A 337 1.21 -33.28 16.92
N MET A 338 1.69 -33.08 18.14
CA MET A 338 3.12 -32.87 18.41
C MET A 338 3.93 -34.07 17.92
N GLY A 339 5.05 -33.81 17.23
CA GLY A 339 5.92 -34.87 16.70
C GLY A 339 5.58 -35.36 15.28
N LEU A 340 4.46 -34.94 14.67
CA LEU A 340 4.10 -35.32 13.29
C LEU A 340 4.87 -34.56 12.18
N GLY A 341 5.86 -33.74 12.56
CA GLY A 341 6.72 -33.04 11.61
C GLY A 341 6.07 -31.82 10.96
N LYS A 342 5.42 -30.96 11.75
CA LYS A 342 4.88 -29.68 11.23
C LYS A 342 5.97 -28.78 10.64
N THR A 343 7.18 -28.79 11.21
CA THR A 343 8.34 -28.04 10.70
C THR A 343 8.75 -28.47 9.30
N ILE A 344 8.90 -29.78 9.05
CA ILE A 344 9.19 -30.30 7.71
C ILE A 344 8.04 -30.01 6.71
N GLN A 345 6.78 -30.02 7.17
CA GLN A 345 5.66 -29.58 6.34
C GLN A 345 5.76 -28.07 6.02
N GLY A 346 6.10 -27.20 6.96
CA GLY A 346 6.30 -25.77 6.73
C GLY A 346 7.40 -25.49 5.70
N ILE A 347 8.54 -26.19 5.81
CA ILE A 347 9.61 -26.13 4.80
C ILE A 347 9.11 -26.65 3.44
N GLY A 348 8.32 -27.73 3.43
CA GLY A 348 7.69 -28.29 2.24
C GLY A 348 6.73 -27.31 1.55
N VAL A 349 5.93 -26.55 2.31
CA VAL A 349 5.04 -25.48 1.81
C VAL A 349 5.86 -24.40 1.11
N ALA A 350 6.90 -23.90 1.78
CA ALA A 350 7.79 -22.88 1.22
C ALA A 350 8.48 -23.35 -0.07
N GLU A 351 8.97 -24.60 -0.10
CA GLU A 351 9.63 -25.18 -1.27
C GLU A 351 8.65 -25.41 -2.43
N LEU A 352 7.45 -25.92 -2.15
CA LEU A 352 6.42 -26.14 -3.18
C LEU A 352 5.97 -24.81 -3.79
N LEU A 353 5.75 -23.79 -2.95
CA LEU A 353 5.44 -22.45 -3.42
C LEU A 353 6.62 -21.83 -4.18
N SER A 354 7.87 -22.06 -3.80
CA SER A 354 8.99 -21.54 -4.58
C SER A 354 9.01 -22.10 -6.00
N ARG A 355 8.76 -23.41 -6.17
CA ARG A 355 8.73 -24.06 -7.49
C ARG A 355 7.59 -23.59 -8.40
N HIS A 356 6.42 -23.29 -7.83
CA HIS A 356 5.22 -23.01 -8.61
C HIS A 356 4.75 -21.56 -8.58
N ALA A 357 5.15 -20.79 -7.56
CA ALA A 357 4.67 -19.44 -7.23
C ALA A 357 5.76 -18.36 -7.25
N SER A 358 7.02 -18.72 -7.50
CA SER A 358 8.16 -17.80 -7.38
C SER A 358 8.29 -17.16 -5.98
N VAL A 359 7.80 -17.84 -4.93
CA VAL A 359 8.11 -17.45 -3.55
C VAL A 359 9.62 -17.48 -3.37
N SER A 360 10.16 -16.39 -2.84
CA SER A 360 11.59 -16.14 -2.71
C SER A 360 12.00 -15.61 -1.34
N LYS A 361 11.09 -14.94 -0.63
CA LYS A 361 11.31 -14.39 0.71
C LYS A 361 10.31 -14.97 1.71
N VAL A 362 10.80 -15.81 2.62
CA VAL A 362 10.02 -16.46 3.67
C VAL A 362 10.44 -15.95 5.04
N LEU A 363 9.48 -15.45 5.81
CA LEU A 363 9.68 -15.08 7.21
C LEU A 363 9.19 -16.23 8.11
N GLU A 364 10.11 -16.86 8.81
CA GLU A 364 9.83 -17.86 9.84
C GLU A 364 9.83 -17.19 11.21
N ILE A 365 8.72 -17.32 11.95
CA ILE A 365 8.56 -16.79 13.30
C ILE A 365 8.32 -17.95 14.25
N CYS A 366 9.28 -18.20 15.13
CA CYS A 366 9.22 -19.28 16.10
C CYS A 366 9.57 -18.79 17.52
N PRO A 367 9.34 -19.57 18.59
CA PRO A 367 9.94 -19.31 19.89
C PRO A 367 11.46 -19.11 19.80
N ALA A 368 12.00 -18.24 20.66
CA ALA A 368 13.44 -17.93 20.65
C ALA A 368 14.33 -19.18 20.77
N SER A 369 13.89 -20.19 21.53
CA SER A 369 14.57 -21.48 21.70
C SER A 369 14.62 -22.34 20.44
N LEU A 370 13.71 -22.14 19.49
CA LEU A 370 13.58 -22.97 18.29
C LEU A 370 14.30 -22.40 17.05
N LYS A 371 14.85 -21.17 17.13
CA LYS A 371 15.49 -20.52 15.98
C LYS A 371 16.63 -21.35 15.38
N SER A 372 17.53 -21.84 16.23
CA SER A 372 18.67 -22.66 15.79
C SER A 372 18.21 -24.01 15.23
N GLN A 373 17.15 -24.59 15.80
CA GLN A 373 16.55 -25.82 15.30
C GLN A 373 15.96 -25.61 13.90
N TRP A 374 15.21 -24.54 13.68
CA TRP A 374 14.67 -24.19 12.37
C TRP A 374 15.76 -24.06 11.31
N ARG A 375 16.87 -23.36 11.62
CA ARG A 375 18.03 -23.28 10.72
C ARG A 375 18.56 -24.68 10.35
N PHE A 376 18.77 -25.53 11.35
CA PHE A 376 19.27 -26.89 11.14
C PHE A 376 18.31 -27.73 10.28
N GLU A 377 17.01 -27.64 10.53
CA GLU A 377 15.99 -28.35 9.75
C GLU A 377 15.90 -27.84 8.30
N ILE A 378 16.00 -26.53 8.07
CA ILE A 378 16.07 -25.95 6.73
C ILE A 378 17.29 -26.48 5.96
N GLU A 379 18.47 -26.46 6.59
CA GLU A 379 19.72 -26.96 6.00
C GLU A 379 19.65 -28.48 5.74
N ARG A 380 18.99 -29.24 6.62
CA ARG A 380 18.81 -30.69 6.50
C ARG A 380 17.84 -31.07 5.39
N PHE A 381 16.67 -30.42 5.33
CA PHE A 381 15.55 -30.85 4.47
C PHE A 381 15.49 -30.11 3.13
N SER A 382 16.19 -28.99 2.97
CA SER A 382 16.18 -28.20 1.73
C SER A 382 17.59 -27.74 1.31
N ASN A 383 17.70 -27.20 0.10
CA ASN A 383 18.91 -26.52 -0.38
C ASN A 383 18.78 -24.98 -0.29
N ARG A 384 17.82 -24.48 0.51
CA ARG A 384 17.54 -23.05 0.62
C ARG A 384 18.46 -22.40 1.65
N SER A 385 18.85 -21.16 1.37
CA SER A 385 19.58 -20.33 2.32
C SER A 385 18.68 -19.92 3.48
N SER A 386 19.25 -19.86 4.68
CA SER A 386 18.57 -19.33 5.87
C SER A 386 19.46 -18.36 6.63
N SER A 387 18.84 -17.31 7.18
CA SER A 387 19.46 -16.32 8.03
C SER A 387 18.75 -16.25 9.37
N LEU A 388 19.52 -16.23 10.47
CA LEU A 388 18.98 -16.03 11.81
C LEU A 388 19.09 -14.56 12.18
N VAL A 389 18.00 -13.94 12.59
CA VAL A 389 18.02 -12.54 13.03
C VAL A 389 18.57 -12.43 14.45
N LEU A 390 19.81 -11.97 14.63
CA LEU A 390 20.51 -11.95 15.91
C LEU A 390 21.11 -10.56 16.21
N GLY A 391 21.51 -10.34 17.46
CA GLY A 391 22.18 -9.11 17.89
C GLY A 391 21.25 -7.97 18.29
N SER A 392 21.81 -6.77 18.37
CA SER A 392 21.14 -5.53 18.77
C SER A 392 20.13 -5.04 17.73
N ALA A 393 19.20 -4.15 18.11
CA ALA A 393 18.18 -3.62 17.20
C ALA A 393 18.79 -2.97 15.93
N LYS A 394 19.94 -2.31 16.07
CA LYS A 394 20.66 -1.68 14.96
C LYS A 394 21.20 -2.71 13.97
N GLU A 395 21.72 -3.83 14.46
CA GLU A 395 22.26 -4.92 13.63
C GLU A 395 21.16 -5.73 12.96
N ARG A 396 20.01 -5.91 13.63
CA ARG A 396 18.89 -6.73 13.11
C ARG A 396 18.19 -6.10 11.91
N SER A 397 18.11 -4.77 11.83
CA SER A 397 17.40 -4.07 10.74
C SER A 397 17.91 -4.48 9.35
N ALA A 398 19.23 -4.60 9.17
CA ALA A 398 19.83 -5.03 7.91
C ALA A 398 19.66 -6.54 7.62
N GLN A 399 19.47 -7.36 8.66
CA GLN A 399 19.35 -8.82 8.50
C GLN A 399 17.99 -9.23 7.91
N TYR A 400 16.93 -8.46 8.18
CA TYR A 400 15.61 -8.67 7.56
C TYR A 400 15.63 -8.47 6.04
N ASP A 401 16.50 -7.58 5.54
CA ASP A 401 16.64 -7.31 4.11
C ASP A 401 17.61 -8.28 3.41
N SER A 402 18.18 -9.26 4.14
CA SER A 402 19.16 -10.20 3.57
C SER A 402 18.58 -11.02 2.40
N GLU A 403 19.40 -11.32 1.39
CA GLU A 403 19.03 -12.15 0.22
C GLU A 403 18.75 -13.64 0.55
N SER A 404 18.64 -13.99 1.84
CA SER A 404 18.34 -15.36 2.24
C SER A 404 16.89 -15.72 1.94
N PHE A 405 16.66 -16.97 1.52
CA PHE A 405 15.32 -17.45 1.21
C PHE A 405 14.47 -17.54 2.48
N PHE A 406 15.00 -18.11 3.56
CA PHE A 406 14.39 -18.07 4.89
C PHE A 406 15.06 -17.02 5.77
N THR A 407 14.25 -16.20 6.44
CA THR A 407 14.69 -15.34 7.54
C THR A 407 13.96 -15.78 8.80
N VAL A 408 14.71 -16.15 9.83
CA VAL A 408 14.16 -16.72 11.07
C VAL A 408 14.28 -15.72 12.20
N CYS A 409 13.16 -15.30 12.76
CA CYS A 409 13.08 -14.44 13.94
C CYS A 409 12.18 -15.04 15.03
N ASN A 410 12.07 -14.36 16.17
CA ASN A 410 11.13 -14.75 17.21
C ASN A 410 10.01 -13.73 17.40
N TYR A 411 8.96 -14.15 18.10
CA TYR A 411 7.79 -13.33 18.39
C TYR A 411 8.14 -12.00 19.04
N GLU A 412 9.08 -11.98 20.00
CA GLU A 412 9.47 -10.76 20.71
C GLU A 412 10.20 -9.76 19.78
N GLN A 413 10.94 -10.26 18.79
CA GLN A 413 11.58 -9.46 17.75
C GLN A 413 10.56 -8.85 16.79
N VAL A 414 9.47 -9.55 16.46
CA VAL A 414 8.42 -9.02 15.57
C VAL A 414 7.83 -7.71 16.12
N LEU A 415 7.57 -7.68 17.43
CA LEU A 415 7.04 -6.48 18.11
C LEU A 415 8.04 -5.32 18.10
N ARG A 416 9.33 -5.61 18.32
CA ARG A 416 10.40 -4.58 18.43
C ARG A 416 10.87 -4.06 17.08
N ASP A 417 10.88 -4.92 16.07
CA ASP A 417 11.49 -4.66 14.77
C ASP A 417 10.44 -4.52 13.65
N PHE A 418 9.17 -4.31 14.02
CA PHE A 418 8.02 -4.21 13.12
C PHE A 418 8.29 -3.33 11.89
N LEU A 419 8.84 -2.11 12.10
CA LEU A 419 9.15 -1.17 11.01
C LEU A 419 10.23 -1.69 10.05
N SER A 420 11.14 -2.55 10.50
CA SER A 420 12.15 -3.17 9.61
C SER A 420 11.52 -4.33 8.82
N ILE A 421 10.69 -5.13 9.47
CA ILE A 421 9.98 -6.25 8.85
C ILE A 421 9.01 -5.75 7.78
N GLU A 422 8.25 -4.68 8.05
CA GLU A 422 7.24 -4.12 7.14
C GLU A 422 7.84 -3.57 5.84
N ARG A 423 9.11 -3.13 5.85
CA ARG A 423 9.80 -2.61 4.66
C ARG A 423 10.11 -3.69 3.63
N VAL A 424 10.20 -4.93 4.09
CA VAL A 424 10.53 -6.08 3.24
C VAL A 424 9.22 -6.69 2.73
N ARG A 425 9.18 -7.00 1.44
CA ARG A 425 8.06 -7.69 0.83
C ARG A 425 8.21 -9.20 1.04
N TRP A 426 7.62 -9.71 2.13
CA TRP A 426 7.56 -11.15 2.39
C TRP A 426 6.54 -11.82 1.49
N ASP A 427 6.92 -12.95 0.90
CA ASP A 427 6.03 -13.74 0.05
C ASP A 427 5.25 -14.78 0.87
N LEU A 428 5.85 -15.29 1.94
CA LEU A 428 5.27 -16.26 2.86
C LEU A 428 5.70 -15.94 4.30
N ILE A 429 4.76 -16.06 5.24
CA ILE A 429 5.02 -16.01 6.68
C ILE A 429 4.59 -17.35 7.26
N ILE A 430 5.50 -17.98 8.01
CA ILE A 430 5.23 -19.20 8.75
C ILE A 430 5.36 -18.86 10.24
N LEU A 431 4.36 -19.31 11.02
CA LEU A 431 4.28 -19.10 12.45
C LEU A 431 4.34 -20.47 13.14
N ASP A 432 5.43 -20.74 13.83
CA ASP A 432 5.58 -21.92 14.66
C ASP A 432 5.10 -21.66 16.08
N GLU A 433 4.40 -22.62 16.69
CA GLU A 433 3.73 -22.45 18.00
C GLU A 433 2.73 -21.26 18.02
N GLY A 434 1.89 -21.19 16.98
CA GLY A 434 0.91 -20.11 16.73
C GLY A 434 -0.07 -19.81 17.87
N GLN A 435 -0.23 -20.68 18.87
CA GLN A 435 -0.99 -20.36 20.08
C GLN A 435 -0.45 -19.15 20.85
N ARG A 436 0.78 -18.70 20.58
CA ARG A 436 1.33 -17.46 21.16
C ARG A 436 0.58 -16.20 20.75
N ILE A 437 -0.15 -16.21 19.63
CA ILE A 437 -0.94 -15.08 19.13
C ILE A 437 -2.45 -15.28 19.36
N LYS A 438 -2.84 -16.07 20.36
CA LYS A 438 -4.26 -16.35 20.67
C LYS A 438 -5.02 -15.12 21.19
N ASN A 439 -4.33 -14.11 21.71
CA ASN A 439 -4.96 -12.88 22.21
C ASN A 439 -5.01 -11.85 21.08
N TRP A 440 -6.21 -11.45 20.66
CA TRP A 440 -6.43 -10.53 19.55
C TRP A 440 -6.11 -9.06 19.92
N GLU A 441 -6.00 -8.75 21.20
CA GLU A 441 -5.68 -7.41 21.73
C GLU A 441 -4.16 -7.14 21.83
N ALA A 442 -3.33 -8.18 21.71
CA ALA A 442 -1.88 -8.13 21.84
C ALA A 442 -1.19 -8.23 20.47
#